data_AF-A0AAD6P512-F1
#
_entry.id   AF-A0AAD6P512-F1
#
_cell.length_a   1.000
_cell.length_b   1.000
_cell.length_c   1.000
_cell.angle_alpha   90.00
_cell.angle_beta   90.00
_cell.angle_gamma   90.00
#
_symmetry.space_group_name_H-M   'P 1'
#
loop_
_entity.id
_entity.type
_entity.pdbx_description
1 polymer ?
#
loop_
_entity_poly.entity_id
_entity_poly.type
_entity_poly.pdbx_seq_one_letter_code
_entity_poly.pdbx_strand_id
1 'polypeptide(L)'
;MQALQSLHLSSSPINPFHQKSHNATKPPPERVSFIKASSSSTASAPKREKDPKKRVVITGMGLVSVFGNDVDAYYDKLLAGESGIGTIDRFDASKFPTRFGGQIRGFNAQGYIDGKNDRRLDNCLRYCIVAGKKALEDADLGGDKLSKIDKEKAGVLVGTGMGGLQVFSDGVQSLIEKGHRKITPFFIPYAITNMGSALLAIDLGFMGPNYSISTACATSNYCFYAAANHIRRGPYHKEMMIRKTASRPWDRDRDGFVMGEGAGVLVMESLEHAMKRGAPIIAEYLGGAVNCDAYHMTDPRADGLGGIFMHRERS
;
A
#
# COMPACT_ATOMS: atom_id res chain seq x y z
N MET A 1 61.30 -7.32 -11.34
CA MET A 1 60.81 -8.15 -10.21
C MET A 1 59.50 -7.57 -9.72
N GLN A 2 58.45 -8.41 -9.69
CA GLN A 2 57.14 -8.26 -9.01
C GLN A 2 56.24 -7.08 -9.48
N ALA A 3 55.30 -7.26 -10.42
CA ALA A 3 54.08 -8.09 -10.46
C ALA A 3 52.94 -7.58 -9.57
N LEU A 4 51.92 -7.03 -10.23
CA LEU A 4 50.57 -6.74 -9.71
C LEU A 4 49.96 -7.99 -9.07
N GLN A 5 49.45 -7.88 -7.84
CA GLN A 5 48.54 -8.86 -7.25
C GLN A 5 47.17 -8.23 -7.03
N SER A 6 46.23 -8.69 -7.85
CA SER A 6 44.79 -8.56 -7.67
C SER A 6 44.34 -9.33 -6.43
N LEU A 7 43.59 -8.67 -5.55
CA LEU A 7 42.82 -9.32 -4.47
C LEU A 7 41.70 -10.15 -5.10
N HIS A 8 41.94 -11.46 -5.30
CA HIS A 8 40.89 -12.42 -5.59
C HIS A 8 40.11 -12.73 -4.31
N LEU A 9 38.80 -12.52 -4.34
CA LEU A 9 37.88 -13.13 -3.37
C LEU A 9 38.00 -14.66 -3.46
N SER A 10 38.29 -15.28 -2.31
CA SER A 10 38.33 -16.73 -2.13
C SER A 10 36.96 -17.34 -2.42
N SER A 11 36.88 -18.20 -3.43
CA SER A 11 35.75 -19.10 -3.66
C SER A 11 35.90 -20.33 -2.77
N SER A 12 34.98 -20.55 -1.84
CA SER A 12 34.89 -21.80 -1.07
C SER A 12 34.69 -23.00 -2.00
N PRO A 13 35.47 -24.10 -1.87
CA PRO A 13 35.28 -25.28 -2.69
C PRO A 13 34.14 -26.14 -2.14
N ILE A 14 32.96 -26.06 -2.77
CA ILE A 14 31.95 -27.11 -2.66
C ILE A 14 32.42 -28.26 -3.57
N ASN A 15 32.98 -29.29 -2.95
CA ASN A 15 33.47 -30.48 -3.63
C ASN A 15 32.27 -31.31 -4.16
N PRO A 16 32.23 -31.70 -5.45
CA PRO A 16 31.15 -32.52 -5.99
C PRO A 16 31.38 -34.00 -5.61
N PHE A 17 30.54 -34.54 -4.73
CA PHE A 17 30.57 -35.97 -4.41
C PHE A 17 30.04 -36.78 -5.60
N HIS A 18 30.98 -37.36 -6.35
CA HIS A 18 30.73 -38.45 -7.27
C HIS A 18 30.31 -39.73 -6.53
N GLN A 19 29.32 -40.41 -7.12
CA GLN A 19 28.65 -41.62 -6.66
C GLN A 19 29.60 -42.80 -6.37
N LYS A 20 29.30 -43.54 -5.30
CA LYS A 20 29.57 -44.99 -5.20
C LYS A 20 28.24 -45.71 -4.97
N SER A 21 27.90 -46.63 -5.88
CA SER A 21 26.72 -47.49 -5.81
C SER A 21 26.85 -48.51 -4.69
N HIS A 22 25.96 -48.45 -3.71
CA HIS A 22 25.70 -49.57 -2.80
C HIS A 22 24.21 -49.91 -2.86
N ASN A 23 23.92 -51.18 -3.16
CA ASN A 23 22.59 -51.78 -3.03
C ASN A 23 22.12 -51.63 -1.59
N ALA A 24 21.16 -50.74 -1.36
CA ALA A 24 20.46 -50.60 -0.08
C ALA A 24 18.97 -50.87 -0.31
N THR A 25 18.47 -51.88 0.38
CA THR A 25 17.08 -52.30 0.47
C THR A 25 16.19 -51.13 0.93
N LYS A 26 15.02 -50.96 0.29
CA LYS A 26 14.04 -49.92 0.66
C LYS A 26 13.60 -50.12 2.13
N PRO A 27 13.68 -49.10 3.01
CA PRO A 27 13.03 -49.17 4.30
C PRO A 27 11.50 -49.14 4.13
N PRO A 28 10.73 -49.75 5.05
CA PRO A 28 9.27 -49.70 5.00
C PRO A 28 8.78 -48.26 5.16
N PRO A 29 7.58 -47.92 4.65
CA PRO A 29 7.08 -46.56 4.74
C PRO A 29 6.86 -46.18 6.20
N GLU A 30 7.58 -45.16 6.67
CA GLU A 30 7.30 -44.51 7.94
C GLU A 30 5.87 -43.97 7.92
N ARG A 31 5.06 -44.36 8.91
CA ARG A 31 3.76 -43.75 9.13
C ARG A 31 3.98 -42.29 9.49
N VAL A 32 3.74 -41.40 8.53
CA VAL A 32 3.55 -39.97 8.81
C VAL A 32 2.34 -39.87 9.73
N SER A 33 2.58 -39.57 11.00
CA SER A 33 1.52 -39.21 11.92
C SER A 33 0.96 -37.87 11.46
N PHE A 34 -0.22 -37.90 10.85
CA PHE A 34 -1.00 -36.68 10.70
C PHE A 34 -1.28 -36.16 12.10
N ILE A 35 -0.65 -35.05 12.47
CA ILE A 35 -1.18 -34.21 13.55
C ILE A 35 -2.56 -33.80 13.05
N LYS A 36 -3.60 -34.49 13.54
CA LYS A 36 -4.96 -33.98 13.43
C LYS A 36 -4.92 -32.62 14.10
N ALA A 37 -4.99 -31.55 13.32
CA ALA A 37 -5.35 -30.25 13.85
C ALA A 37 -6.64 -30.50 14.65
N SER A 38 -6.56 -30.38 15.97
CA SER A 38 -7.76 -30.33 16.79
C SER A 38 -8.52 -29.12 16.25
N SER A 39 -9.62 -29.38 15.54
CA SER A 39 -10.60 -28.36 15.23
C SER A 39 -11.11 -27.89 16.58
N SER A 40 -10.53 -26.82 17.12
CA SER A 40 -11.10 -26.17 18.29
C SER A 40 -12.51 -25.77 17.87
N SER A 41 -13.48 -26.37 18.56
CA SER A 41 -14.88 -26.10 18.38
C SER A 41 -15.14 -24.60 18.48
N THR A 42 -15.79 -24.07 17.44
CA THR A 42 -16.47 -22.77 17.40
C THR A 42 -15.60 -21.58 17.85
N ALA A 43 -14.80 -21.04 16.93
CA ALA A 43 -14.58 -19.60 16.96
C ALA A 43 -15.97 -18.95 16.84
N SER A 44 -16.52 -18.39 17.91
CA SER A 44 -17.74 -17.60 17.77
C SER A 44 -17.39 -16.35 16.99
N ALA A 45 -18.22 -15.95 16.03
CA ALA A 45 -18.12 -14.66 15.36
C ALA A 45 -17.71 -13.57 16.38
N PRO A 46 -16.67 -12.76 16.11
CA PRO A 46 -16.29 -11.69 17.00
C PRO A 46 -17.52 -10.81 17.27
N LYS A 47 -17.90 -10.68 18.55
CA LYS A 47 -19.06 -9.87 18.95
C LYS A 47 -18.84 -8.43 18.48
N ARG A 48 -19.84 -7.85 17.81
CA ARG A 48 -19.80 -6.46 17.36
C ARG A 48 -19.46 -5.55 18.53
N GLU A 49 -18.44 -4.72 18.36
CA GLU A 49 -18.06 -3.70 19.33
C GLU A 49 -19.24 -2.74 19.55
N LYS A 50 -19.59 -2.51 20.81
CA LYS A 50 -20.73 -1.69 21.21
C LYS A 50 -20.30 -0.31 21.70
N ASP A 51 -19.07 -0.16 22.18
CA ASP A 51 -18.54 1.11 22.66
C ASP A 51 -18.35 2.11 21.49
N PRO A 52 -19.11 3.22 21.44
CA PRO A 52 -18.97 4.24 20.40
C PRO A 52 -17.56 4.85 20.30
N LYS A 53 -16.76 4.78 21.35
CA LYS A 53 -15.36 5.23 21.34
C LYS A 53 -14.45 4.33 20.53
N LYS A 54 -14.80 3.04 20.43
CA LYS A 54 -14.03 2.00 19.75
C LYS A 54 -14.61 1.61 18.39
N ARG A 55 -15.87 1.99 18.12
CA ARG A 55 -16.47 1.86 16.79
C ARG A 55 -15.81 2.84 15.83
N VAL A 56 -15.36 2.35 14.68
CA VAL A 56 -14.62 3.14 13.69
C VAL A 56 -15.52 3.37 12.48
N VAL A 57 -15.64 4.62 12.06
CA VAL A 57 -16.46 5.04 10.92
C VAL A 57 -15.60 5.74 9.88
N ILE A 58 -16.04 5.66 8.63
CA ILE A 58 -15.46 6.41 7.51
C ILE A 58 -16.33 7.65 7.29
N THR A 59 -15.70 8.83 7.32
CA THR A 59 -16.40 10.12 7.23
C THR A 59 -16.02 10.92 6.01
N GLY A 60 -14.94 10.58 5.32
CA GLY A 60 -14.57 11.18 4.04
C GLY A 60 -13.69 10.30 3.19
N MET A 61 -13.72 10.55 1.88
CA MET A 61 -13.00 9.82 0.84
C MET A 61 -12.35 10.80 -0.13
N GLY A 62 -11.15 10.46 -0.59
CA GLY A 62 -10.40 11.23 -1.57
C GLY A 62 -9.65 10.27 -2.46
N LEU A 63 -9.42 10.64 -3.71
CA LEU A 63 -8.66 9.81 -4.62
C LEU A 63 -7.96 10.64 -5.70
N VAL A 64 -6.97 10.03 -6.31
CA VAL A 64 -6.33 10.45 -7.55
C VAL A 64 -6.22 9.19 -8.39
N SER A 65 -6.90 9.15 -9.54
CA SER A 65 -7.02 7.97 -10.38
C SER A 65 -6.94 8.31 -11.86
N VAL A 66 -6.98 7.28 -12.70
CA VAL A 66 -7.05 7.40 -14.17
C VAL A 66 -8.28 8.17 -14.66
N PHE A 67 -9.36 8.24 -13.87
CA PHE A 67 -10.57 9.00 -14.17
C PHE A 67 -10.60 10.39 -13.54
N GLY A 68 -9.46 10.85 -13.01
CA GLY A 68 -9.35 12.12 -12.31
C GLY A 68 -9.33 11.94 -10.79
N ASN A 69 -9.60 13.03 -10.08
CA ASN A 69 -9.46 13.12 -8.62
C ASN A 69 -10.79 13.40 -7.90
N ASP A 70 -11.91 13.24 -8.59
CA ASP A 70 -13.25 13.39 -8.04
C ASP A 70 -13.85 12.00 -7.74
N VAL A 71 -14.43 11.84 -6.55
CA VAL A 71 -14.87 10.53 -6.05
C VAL A 71 -16.13 10.06 -6.77
N ASP A 72 -17.08 10.96 -6.98
CA ASP A 72 -18.35 10.66 -7.63
C ASP A 72 -18.13 10.38 -9.12
N ALA A 73 -17.36 11.23 -9.80
CA ALA A 73 -17.01 10.99 -11.20
C ALA A 73 -16.25 9.67 -11.40
N TYR A 74 -15.34 9.33 -10.47
CA TYR A 74 -14.68 8.03 -10.49
C TYR A 74 -15.67 6.87 -10.31
N TYR A 75 -16.61 7.01 -9.37
CA TYR A 75 -17.62 5.98 -9.10
C TYR A 75 -18.58 5.78 -10.28
N ASP A 76 -19.04 6.86 -10.90
CA ASP A 76 -19.88 6.82 -12.10
C ASP A 76 -19.20 6.08 -13.25
N LYS A 77 -17.91 6.32 -13.45
CA LYS A 77 -17.11 5.62 -14.47
C LYS A 77 -16.99 4.12 -14.18
N LEU A 78 -16.87 3.73 -12.90
CA LEU A 78 -16.90 2.33 -12.50
C LEU A 78 -18.27 1.69 -12.76
N LEU A 79 -19.36 2.38 -12.42
CA LEU A 79 -20.73 1.90 -12.68
C LEU A 79 -21.02 1.75 -14.17
N ALA A 80 -20.46 2.65 -14.99
CA ALA A 80 -20.53 2.57 -16.46
C ALA A 80 -19.63 1.47 -17.06
N GLY A 81 -18.77 0.82 -16.25
CA GLY A 81 -17.84 -0.20 -16.73
C GLY A 81 -16.73 0.36 -17.63
N GLU A 82 -16.42 1.65 -17.52
CA GLU A 82 -15.38 2.27 -18.34
C GLU A 82 -13.98 1.77 -17.90
N SER A 83 -13.12 1.53 -18.88
CA SER A 83 -11.73 1.14 -18.64
C SER A 83 -10.81 2.35 -18.71
N GLY A 84 -9.97 2.53 -17.69
CA GLY A 84 -8.92 3.55 -17.67
C GLY A 84 -7.59 3.11 -18.26
N ILE A 85 -7.54 1.97 -18.97
CA ILE A 85 -6.33 1.48 -19.63
C ILE A 85 -6.16 2.07 -21.01
N GLY A 86 -4.95 2.58 -21.26
CA GLY A 86 -4.54 3.03 -22.58
C GLY A 86 -3.08 2.67 -22.87
N THR A 87 -2.60 3.07 -24.04
CA THR A 87 -1.20 2.95 -24.44
C THR A 87 -0.30 3.78 -23.55
N ILE A 88 0.89 3.26 -23.24
CA ILE A 88 1.93 3.99 -22.50
C ILE A 88 2.52 5.07 -23.39
N ASP A 89 2.41 6.32 -22.95
CA ASP A 89 2.87 7.51 -23.68
C ASP A 89 3.88 8.38 -22.90
N ARG A 90 4.17 8.04 -21.63
CA ARG A 90 5.13 8.80 -20.79
C ARG A 90 6.60 8.54 -21.12
N PHE A 91 6.89 7.42 -21.79
CA PHE A 91 8.22 7.05 -22.27
C PHE A 91 8.07 6.16 -23.51
N ASP A 92 9.17 5.96 -24.25
CA ASP A 92 9.17 5.04 -25.39
C ASP A 92 9.06 3.58 -24.91
N ALA A 93 7.84 3.06 -24.94
CA ALA A 93 7.54 1.68 -24.58
C ALA A 93 7.73 0.68 -25.75
N SER A 94 8.17 1.11 -26.94
CA SER A 94 8.19 0.28 -28.16
C SER A 94 8.95 -1.05 -28.02
N LYS A 95 10.02 -1.04 -27.23
CA LYS A 95 10.89 -2.20 -26.97
C LYS A 95 10.39 -3.12 -25.84
N PHE A 96 9.31 -2.75 -25.16
CA PHE A 96 8.81 -3.51 -24.01
C PHE A 96 7.72 -4.51 -24.44
N PRO A 97 7.64 -5.68 -23.75
CA PRO A 97 6.61 -6.68 -24.02
C PRO A 97 5.20 -6.12 -23.74
N THR A 98 5.06 -5.30 -22.69
CA THR A 98 3.81 -4.62 -22.32
C THR A 98 3.93 -3.12 -22.60
N ARG A 99 2.95 -2.59 -23.34
CA ARG A 99 2.96 -1.19 -23.86
C ARG A 99 1.71 -0.40 -23.50
N PHE A 100 0.94 -0.88 -22.54
CA PHE A 100 -0.29 -0.26 -22.07
C PHE A 100 -0.36 -0.31 -20.54
N GLY A 101 -1.09 0.62 -19.96
CA GLY A 101 -1.18 0.80 -18.52
C GLY A 101 -2.21 1.85 -18.12
N GLY A 102 -2.57 1.87 -16.84
CA GLY A 102 -3.49 2.86 -16.28
C GLY A 102 -2.74 4.12 -15.90
N GLN A 103 -2.48 5.00 -16.86
CA GLN A 103 -1.76 6.24 -16.61
C GLN A 103 -2.71 7.38 -16.24
N ILE A 104 -2.34 8.15 -15.22
CA ILE A 104 -3.06 9.36 -14.88
C ILE A 104 -2.62 10.47 -15.84
N ARG A 105 -3.60 11.08 -16.52
CA ARG A 105 -3.40 12.19 -17.46
C ARG A 105 -4.00 13.46 -16.89
N GLY A 106 -3.37 14.60 -17.17
CA GLY A 106 -3.86 15.90 -16.71
C GLY A 106 -3.90 16.09 -15.19
N PHE A 107 -3.08 15.36 -14.43
CA PHE A 107 -3.00 15.54 -12.97
C PHE A 107 -2.55 16.97 -12.64
N ASN A 108 -3.29 17.62 -11.75
CA ASN A 108 -2.99 18.95 -11.24
C ASN A 108 -3.01 18.95 -9.71
N ALA A 109 -1.92 19.45 -9.11
CA ALA A 109 -1.77 19.61 -7.66
C ALA A 109 -1.98 21.08 -7.20
N GLN A 110 -2.35 21.98 -8.12
CA GLN A 110 -2.58 23.40 -7.83
C GLN A 110 -3.60 23.55 -6.70
N GLY A 111 -3.28 24.41 -5.72
CA GLY A 111 -4.10 24.61 -4.53
C GLY A 111 -3.88 23.58 -3.42
N TYR A 112 -3.27 22.44 -3.73
CA TYR A 112 -2.99 21.37 -2.76
C TYR A 112 -1.52 21.26 -2.39
N ILE A 113 -0.59 21.59 -3.29
CA ILE A 113 0.86 21.54 -3.03
C ILE A 113 1.49 22.87 -3.47
N ASP A 114 2.39 23.41 -2.65
CA ASP A 114 3.18 24.58 -3.05
C ASP A 114 4.00 24.29 -4.31
N GLY A 115 3.99 25.21 -5.27
CA GLY A 115 4.56 25.00 -6.60
C GLY A 115 6.07 24.73 -6.62
N LYS A 116 6.82 25.17 -5.60
CA LYS A 116 8.26 24.83 -5.49
C LYS A 116 8.46 23.39 -5.07
N ASN A 117 7.62 22.89 -4.17
CA ASN A 117 7.67 21.50 -3.70
C ASN A 117 7.08 20.54 -4.74
N ASP A 118 6.00 20.91 -5.41
CA ASP A 118 5.30 20.07 -6.39
C ASP A 118 6.23 19.50 -7.48
N ARG A 119 7.17 20.31 -7.97
CA ARG A 119 8.12 19.93 -9.02
C ARG A 119 9.19 18.92 -8.59
N ARG A 120 9.39 18.74 -7.29
CA ARG A 120 10.46 17.89 -6.75
C ARG A 120 9.96 16.55 -6.24
N LEU A 121 8.66 16.45 -5.96
CA LEU A 121 8.05 15.26 -5.40
C LEU A 121 7.81 14.21 -6.48
N ASP A 122 8.01 12.94 -6.10
CA ASP A 122 7.53 11.83 -6.91
C ASP A 122 6.00 11.87 -7.01
N ASN A 123 5.46 11.43 -8.14
CA ASN A 123 4.01 11.37 -8.37
C ASN A 123 3.28 10.58 -7.29
N CYS A 124 3.87 9.52 -6.72
CA CYS A 124 3.22 8.79 -5.64
C CYS A 124 2.98 9.66 -4.39
N LEU A 125 3.91 10.57 -4.09
CA LEU A 125 3.80 11.52 -2.98
C LEU A 125 2.79 12.62 -3.30
N ARG A 126 2.82 13.13 -4.54
CA ARG A 126 1.88 14.15 -5.02
C ARG A 126 0.44 13.64 -4.96
N TYR A 127 0.20 12.42 -5.45
CA TYR A 127 -1.12 11.79 -5.42
C TYR A 127 -1.60 11.57 -3.99
N CYS A 128 -0.70 11.13 -3.09
CA CYS A 128 -0.99 10.97 -1.68
C CYS A 128 -1.45 12.28 -1.03
N ILE A 129 -0.71 13.38 -1.24
CA ILE A 129 -1.06 14.67 -0.63
C ILE A 129 -2.40 15.19 -1.16
N VAL A 130 -2.62 15.14 -2.47
CA VAL A 130 -3.87 15.62 -3.08
C VAL A 130 -5.06 14.79 -2.62
N ALA A 131 -4.99 13.46 -2.72
CA ALA A 131 -6.05 12.59 -2.24
C ALA A 131 -6.27 12.75 -0.72
N GLY A 132 -5.18 13.03 0.01
CA GLY A 132 -5.15 13.34 1.44
C GLY A 132 -6.01 14.56 1.79
N LYS A 133 -5.71 15.68 1.15
CA LYS A 133 -6.46 16.91 1.38
C LYS A 133 -7.92 16.77 0.93
N LYS A 134 -8.16 16.12 -0.21
CA LYS A 134 -9.52 15.89 -0.71
C LYS A 134 -10.39 15.06 0.23
N ALA A 135 -9.86 14.00 0.86
CA ALA A 135 -10.69 13.25 1.80
C ALA A 135 -10.96 14.03 3.10
N LEU A 136 -10.08 14.95 3.50
CA LEU A 136 -10.38 15.87 4.60
C LEU A 136 -11.43 16.90 4.21
N GLU A 137 -11.40 17.41 2.98
CA GLU A 137 -12.44 18.27 2.43
C GLU A 137 -13.80 17.54 2.44
N ASP A 138 -13.84 16.31 1.93
CA ASP A 138 -15.03 15.45 1.92
C ASP A 138 -15.55 15.13 3.34
N ALA A 139 -14.64 14.93 4.30
CA ALA A 139 -15.00 14.72 5.71
C ALA A 139 -15.47 15.99 6.44
N ASP A 140 -15.53 17.13 5.76
CA ASP A 140 -15.79 18.45 6.34
C ASP A 140 -14.76 18.85 7.42
N LEU A 141 -13.49 18.54 7.15
CA LEU A 141 -12.33 18.77 8.01
C LEU A 141 -11.20 19.58 7.36
N GLY A 142 -11.39 20.02 6.11
CA GLY A 142 -10.49 20.92 5.39
C GLY A 142 -10.61 22.40 5.78
N GLY A 143 -9.75 23.24 5.20
CA GLY A 143 -9.79 24.70 5.36
C GLY A 143 -9.72 25.15 6.83
N ASP A 144 -10.57 26.10 7.21
CA ASP A 144 -10.60 26.67 8.57
C ASP A 144 -10.90 25.63 9.67
N LYS A 145 -11.59 24.53 9.31
CA LYS A 145 -11.93 23.46 10.25
C LYS A 145 -10.72 22.60 10.63
N LEU A 146 -9.65 22.65 9.83
CA LEU A 146 -8.39 21.98 10.13
C LEU A 146 -7.77 22.46 11.46
N SER A 147 -8.00 23.73 11.83
CA SER A 147 -7.55 24.32 13.11
C SER A 147 -8.28 23.78 14.33
N LYS A 148 -9.50 23.25 14.14
CA LYS A 148 -10.34 22.68 15.21
C LYS A 148 -10.02 21.21 15.49
N ILE A 149 -9.14 20.60 14.69
CA ILE A 149 -8.68 19.23 14.91
C ILE A 149 -7.63 19.24 16.02
N ASP A 150 -7.85 18.43 17.04
CA ASP A 150 -6.83 18.08 18.02
C ASP A 150 -5.68 17.34 17.31
N LYS A 151 -4.59 18.06 17.07
CA LYS A 151 -3.45 17.62 16.25
C LYS A 151 -2.71 16.44 16.86
N GLU A 152 -2.67 16.34 18.19
CA GLU A 152 -2.05 15.25 18.93
C GLU A 152 -2.81 13.93 18.77
N LYS A 153 -4.11 14.02 18.42
CA LYS A 153 -4.99 12.86 18.21
C LYS A 153 -5.25 12.53 16.75
N ALA A 154 -4.65 13.28 15.82
CA ALA A 154 -4.77 13.04 14.39
C ALA A 154 -3.49 12.39 13.86
N GLY A 155 -3.62 11.19 13.29
CA GLY A 155 -2.53 10.44 12.69
C GLY A 155 -2.63 10.39 11.16
N VAL A 156 -1.56 9.95 10.52
CA VAL A 156 -1.50 9.69 9.08
C VAL A 156 -0.76 8.37 8.88
N LEU A 157 -1.37 7.40 8.20
CA LEU A 157 -0.74 6.11 7.90
C LEU A 157 -0.82 5.81 6.40
N VAL A 158 -0.07 6.54 5.59
CA VAL A 158 -0.05 6.26 4.16
C VAL A 158 1.11 5.31 3.81
N GLY A 159 0.76 4.16 3.23
CA GLY A 159 1.70 3.18 2.72
C GLY A 159 1.81 3.16 1.19
N THR A 160 2.98 2.75 0.69
CA THR A 160 3.23 2.44 -0.72
C THR A 160 4.14 1.22 -0.82
N GLY A 161 3.87 0.36 -1.81
CA GLY A 161 4.66 -0.85 -2.02
C GLY A 161 6.10 -0.56 -2.49
N MET A 162 6.29 0.48 -3.29
CA MET A 162 7.59 0.77 -3.96
C MET A 162 8.15 2.16 -3.69
N GLY A 163 7.40 3.08 -3.08
CA GLY A 163 7.89 4.45 -2.84
C GLY A 163 7.97 5.29 -4.11
N GLY A 164 8.87 6.28 -4.09
CA GLY A 164 9.13 7.21 -5.19
C GLY A 164 10.12 6.63 -6.19
N LEU A 165 9.65 5.69 -7.02
CA LEU A 165 10.51 4.92 -7.92
C LEU A 165 11.12 5.79 -9.04
N GLN A 166 10.43 6.85 -9.48
CA GLN A 166 10.97 7.75 -10.50
C GLN A 166 12.16 8.52 -9.94
N VAL A 167 11.99 9.12 -8.75
CA VAL A 167 13.08 9.83 -8.06
C VAL A 167 14.25 8.89 -7.80
N PHE A 168 13.99 7.65 -7.41
CA PHE A 168 15.03 6.65 -7.22
C PHE A 168 15.81 6.40 -8.53
N SER A 169 15.11 6.10 -9.61
CA SER A 169 15.69 5.86 -10.94
C SER A 169 16.53 7.04 -11.43
N ASP A 170 15.99 8.25 -11.37
CA ASP A 170 16.66 9.47 -11.84
C ASP A 170 17.91 9.80 -11.01
N GLY A 171 17.85 9.55 -9.70
CA GLY A 171 18.99 9.73 -8.81
C GLY A 171 20.11 8.72 -9.05
N VAL A 172 19.77 7.45 -9.29
CA VAL A 172 20.75 6.41 -9.67
C VAL A 172 21.39 6.74 -11.01
N GLN A 173 20.60 7.14 -12.01
CA GLN A 173 21.13 7.57 -13.31
C GLN A 173 22.08 8.77 -13.17
N SER A 174 21.68 9.77 -12.37
CA SER A 174 22.53 10.94 -12.10
C SER A 174 23.83 10.58 -11.39
N LEU A 175 23.80 9.62 -10.47
CA LEU A 175 25.01 9.11 -9.81
C LEU A 175 25.96 8.45 -10.80
N ILE A 176 25.44 7.58 -11.67
CA ILE A 176 26.24 6.83 -12.66
C ILE A 176 26.85 7.79 -13.70
N GLU A 177 26.04 8.70 -14.25
CA GLU A 177 26.46 9.56 -15.36
C GLU A 177 27.26 10.78 -14.91
N LYS A 178 26.94 11.35 -13.74
CA LYS A 178 27.41 12.68 -13.32
C LYS A 178 28.13 12.68 -11.97
N GLY A 179 28.20 11.54 -11.30
CA GLY A 179 28.86 11.35 -10.01
C GLY A 179 28.06 11.86 -8.80
N HIS A 180 28.51 11.46 -7.62
CA HIS A 180 27.79 11.66 -6.35
C HIS A 180 27.50 13.14 -6.00
N ARG A 181 28.30 14.09 -6.49
CA ARG A 181 28.11 15.53 -6.24
C ARG A 181 26.85 16.10 -6.90
N LYS A 182 26.23 15.37 -7.84
CA LYS A 182 24.99 15.78 -8.53
C LYS A 182 23.73 15.15 -7.95
N ILE A 183 23.85 14.31 -6.92
CA ILE A 183 22.69 13.80 -6.20
C ILE A 183 22.05 14.93 -5.40
N THR A 184 20.74 15.11 -5.57
CA THR A 184 19.96 16.05 -4.76
C THR A 184 19.93 15.61 -3.30
N PRO A 185 20.05 16.53 -2.32
CA PRO A 185 19.89 16.18 -0.91
C PRO A 185 18.48 15.63 -0.59
N PHE A 186 17.50 15.84 -1.46
CA PHE A 186 16.14 15.32 -1.34
C PHE A 186 15.94 13.95 -1.99
N PHE A 187 17.01 13.30 -2.48
CA PHE A 187 16.92 12.00 -3.15
C PHE A 187 16.26 10.95 -2.27
N ILE A 188 16.81 10.70 -1.08
CA ILE A 188 16.27 9.71 -0.14
C ILE A 188 14.89 10.14 0.39
N PRO A 189 14.69 11.39 0.87
CA PRO A 189 13.37 11.85 1.33
C PRO A 189 12.24 11.73 0.31
N TYR A 190 12.51 11.74 -0.99
CA TYR A 190 11.45 11.61 -1.99
C TYR A 190 11.35 10.21 -2.61
N ALA A 191 12.25 9.29 -2.27
CA ALA A 191 12.24 7.91 -2.73
C ALA A 191 11.60 6.92 -1.74
N ILE A 192 11.76 7.15 -0.43
CA ILE A 192 11.37 6.18 0.60
C ILE A 192 9.85 6.12 0.85
N THR A 193 9.36 4.96 1.28
CA THR A 193 7.93 4.61 1.33
C THR A 193 7.12 5.38 2.38
N ASN A 194 7.73 5.84 3.46
CA ASN A 194 7.05 6.56 4.54
C ASN A 194 6.79 8.04 4.25
N MET A 195 7.36 8.59 3.19
CA MET A 195 7.36 10.03 2.99
C MET A 195 6.02 10.58 2.50
N GLY A 196 5.15 9.76 1.91
CA GLY A 196 3.78 10.18 1.61
C GLY A 196 3.03 10.54 2.89
N SER A 197 3.14 9.66 3.88
CA SER A 197 2.57 9.84 5.22
C SER A 197 3.20 11.03 5.96
N ALA A 198 4.53 11.13 5.93
CA ALA A 198 5.26 12.20 6.61
C ALA A 198 4.94 13.58 6.02
N LEU A 199 4.98 13.74 4.69
CA LEU A 199 4.71 15.02 4.05
C LEU A 199 3.28 15.49 4.26
N LEU A 200 2.32 14.58 4.21
CA LEU A 200 0.92 14.90 4.49
C LEU A 200 0.73 15.30 5.95
N ALA A 201 1.35 14.61 6.91
CA ALA A 201 1.30 14.98 8.32
C ALA A 201 1.97 16.34 8.60
N ILE A 202 3.14 16.60 7.99
CA ILE A 202 3.86 17.89 8.11
C ILE A 202 2.97 19.02 7.60
N ASP A 203 2.36 18.84 6.44
CA ASP A 203 1.51 19.84 5.81
C ASP A 203 0.23 20.11 6.63
N LEU A 204 -0.38 19.07 7.22
CA LEU A 204 -1.59 19.19 8.03
C LEU A 204 -1.32 19.54 9.52
N GLY A 205 -0.07 19.45 9.95
CA GLY A 205 0.34 19.59 11.36
C GLY A 205 -0.13 18.44 12.26
N PHE A 206 -0.31 17.23 11.74
CA PHE A 206 -0.79 16.06 12.49
C PHE A 206 0.36 15.42 13.28
N MET A 207 0.15 15.18 14.57
CA MET A 207 1.16 14.75 15.54
C MET A 207 0.89 13.37 16.15
N GLY A 208 -0.23 12.73 15.77
CA GLY A 208 -0.55 11.36 16.15
C GLY A 208 0.30 10.31 15.43
N PRO A 209 -0.11 9.03 15.44
CA PRO A 209 0.63 7.94 14.80
C PRO A 209 0.97 8.28 13.35
N ASN A 210 2.26 8.18 13.01
CA ASN A 210 2.74 8.42 11.66
C ASN A 210 3.85 7.45 11.26
N TYR A 211 3.49 6.51 10.40
CA TYR A 211 4.41 5.53 9.81
C TYR A 211 3.80 4.94 8.54
N SER A 212 4.61 4.21 7.77
CA SER A 212 4.16 3.51 6.57
C SER A 212 4.26 2.00 6.77
N ILE A 213 3.27 1.29 6.25
CA ILE A 213 3.35 -0.16 6.06
C ILE A 213 3.66 -0.40 4.58
N SER A 214 4.52 -1.35 4.27
CA SER A 214 4.74 -1.82 2.90
C SER A 214 4.62 -3.34 2.87
N THR A 215 3.54 -3.82 2.27
CA THR A 215 3.21 -5.24 2.09
C THR A 215 2.77 -5.49 0.64
N ALA A 216 3.48 -4.89 -0.31
CA ALA A 216 3.18 -4.97 -1.75
C ALA A 216 1.69 -4.63 -2.03
N CYS A 217 0.97 -5.50 -2.72
CA CYS A 217 -0.44 -5.30 -3.09
C CYS A 217 -1.38 -5.15 -1.89
N ALA A 218 -1.02 -5.67 -0.71
CA ALA A 218 -1.83 -5.62 0.50
C ALA A 218 -1.59 -4.37 1.36
N THR A 219 -0.65 -3.50 0.95
CA THR A 219 -0.18 -2.34 1.73
C THR A 219 -1.34 -1.53 2.32
N SER A 220 -2.31 -1.16 1.49
CA SER A 220 -3.44 -0.34 1.92
C SER A 220 -4.38 -1.04 2.89
N ASN A 221 -4.64 -2.34 2.69
CA ASN A 221 -5.48 -3.13 3.59
C ASN A 221 -4.85 -3.23 4.99
N TYR A 222 -3.52 -3.36 5.06
CA TYR A 222 -2.80 -3.32 6.34
C TYR A 222 -2.86 -1.94 6.98
N CYS A 223 -2.71 -0.88 6.19
CA CYS A 223 -2.86 0.49 6.65
C CYS A 223 -4.27 0.73 7.24
N PHE A 224 -5.36 0.33 6.57
CA PHE A 224 -6.72 0.40 7.13
C PHE A 224 -6.89 -0.40 8.43
N TYR A 225 -6.30 -1.60 8.49
CA TYR A 225 -6.38 -2.43 9.67
C TYR A 225 -5.63 -1.83 10.87
N ALA A 226 -4.41 -1.35 10.65
CA ALA A 226 -3.61 -0.71 11.68
C ALA A 226 -4.29 0.57 12.19
N ALA A 227 -4.86 1.36 11.28
CA ALA A 227 -5.56 2.59 11.59
C ALA A 227 -6.78 2.41 12.47
N ALA A 228 -7.64 1.46 12.10
CA ALA A 228 -8.78 1.10 12.91
C ALA A 228 -8.36 0.62 14.31
N ASN A 229 -7.22 -0.07 14.41
CA ASN A 229 -6.72 -0.56 15.70
C ASN A 229 -6.13 0.56 16.58
N HIS A 230 -5.52 1.59 16.02
CA HIS A 230 -5.13 2.79 16.79
C HIS A 230 -6.35 3.49 17.37
N ILE A 231 -7.38 3.72 16.55
CA ILE A 231 -8.64 4.33 17.03
C ILE A 231 -9.29 3.48 18.12
N ARG A 232 -9.31 2.15 17.97
CA ARG A 232 -9.89 1.21 18.94
C ARG A 232 -9.13 1.15 20.27
N ARG A 233 -7.80 1.33 20.25
CA ARG A 233 -6.93 1.19 21.44
C ARG A 233 -6.77 2.51 22.23
N GLY A 234 -7.36 3.62 21.78
CA GLY A 234 -7.40 4.94 22.44
C GLY A 234 -6.40 5.94 21.84
N PRO A 235 -6.27 7.17 22.39
CA PRO A 235 -7.15 8.32 22.16
C PRO A 235 -7.08 8.91 20.72
N TYR A 236 -6.61 8.18 19.71
CA TYR A 236 -6.47 8.71 18.35
C TYR A 236 -7.81 8.68 17.60
N HIS A 237 -8.18 9.79 16.96
CA HIS A 237 -9.52 9.98 16.41
C HIS A 237 -9.55 10.12 14.88
N LYS A 238 -8.41 10.18 14.16
CA LYS A 238 -8.37 10.42 12.71
C LYS A 238 -7.19 9.77 12.00
N GLU A 239 -7.41 9.03 10.90
CA GLU A 239 -6.35 8.48 10.02
C GLU A 239 -6.77 8.33 8.53
N MET A 240 -5.80 8.24 7.57
CA MET A 240 -5.90 8.34 6.06
C MET A 240 -5.23 7.26 5.12
N MET A 241 -5.88 6.54 4.13
CA MET A 241 -5.22 5.53 3.20
C MET A 241 -5.75 5.12 1.73
N ILE A 242 -4.90 4.49 0.84
CA ILE A 242 -4.87 4.36 -0.70
C ILE A 242 -5.37 3.07 -1.48
N ARG A 243 -5.79 3.15 -2.80
CA ARG A 243 -6.07 2.00 -3.76
C ARG A 243 -5.73 2.26 -5.28
N LYS A 244 -5.58 1.21 -6.14
CA LYS A 244 -5.33 1.20 -7.63
C LYS A 244 -5.85 -0.06 -8.39
N THR A 245 -6.29 0.00 -9.68
CA THR A 245 -6.36 -1.15 -10.66
C THR A 245 -6.62 -0.79 -12.15
N ALA A 246 -6.25 -1.68 -13.09
CA ALA A 246 -7.12 -2.15 -14.18
C ALA A 246 -6.77 -3.58 -14.63
N SER A 247 -7.76 -4.37 -15.04
CA SER A 247 -7.70 -5.81 -14.81
C SER A 247 -8.80 -6.53 -15.59
N ARG A 248 -8.57 -7.79 -15.98
CA ARG A 248 -9.62 -8.74 -16.42
C ARG A 248 -9.71 -9.94 -15.47
N PRO A 249 -10.05 -9.72 -14.19
CA PRO A 249 -10.05 -10.80 -13.21
C PRO A 249 -11.00 -11.93 -13.64
N TRP A 250 -10.55 -13.17 -13.44
CA TRP A 250 -11.33 -14.39 -13.67
C TRP A 250 -11.71 -14.74 -15.12
N ASP A 251 -11.31 -13.93 -16.10
CA ASP A 251 -11.43 -14.30 -17.50
C ASP A 251 -10.55 -15.53 -17.83
N ARG A 252 -11.03 -16.38 -18.76
CA ARG A 252 -10.30 -17.59 -19.19
C ARG A 252 -8.97 -17.24 -19.83
N ASP A 253 -8.95 -16.13 -20.56
CA ASP A 253 -7.83 -15.70 -21.39
C ASP A 253 -7.02 -14.59 -20.68
N ARG A 254 -7.02 -14.59 -19.34
CA ARG A 254 -6.19 -13.69 -18.51
C ARG A 254 -4.72 -14.08 -18.58
N ASP A 255 -3.85 -13.09 -18.72
CA ASP A 255 -2.41 -13.26 -18.97
C ASP A 255 -1.51 -12.46 -17.99
N GLY A 256 -2.09 -11.88 -16.95
CA GLY A 256 -1.36 -11.14 -15.92
C GLY A 256 -2.17 -9.99 -15.33
N PHE A 257 -1.50 -9.11 -14.60
CA PHE A 257 -2.07 -7.85 -14.12
C PHE A 257 -1.65 -6.68 -15.01
N VAL A 258 -2.46 -5.63 -15.07
CA VAL A 258 -2.08 -4.37 -15.73
C VAL A 258 -1.67 -3.36 -14.67
N MET A 259 -0.50 -2.74 -14.86
CA MET A 259 -0.01 -1.74 -13.93
C MET A 259 -0.85 -0.47 -14.00
N GLY A 260 -1.24 0.03 -12.84
CA GLY A 260 -2.05 1.24 -12.69
C GLY A 260 -1.35 2.35 -11.92
N GLU A 261 -1.92 3.55 -12.10
CA GLU A 261 -1.74 4.91 -11.56
C GLU A 261 -2.65 5.41 -10.41
N GLY A 262 -2.17 6.14 -9.38
CA GLY A 262 -3.07 6.75 -8.38
C GLY A 262 -2.84 6.55 -6.88
N ALA A 263 -3.73 7.19 -6.12
CA ALA A 263 -3.87 7.22 -4.68
C ALA A 263 -5.36 7.19 -4.28
N GLY A 264 -5.71 6.65 -3.12
CA GLY A 264 -7.02 6.80 -2.46
C GLY A 264 -6.80 7.22 -1.02
N VAL A 265 -7.72 7.86 -0.33
CA VAL A 265 -7.52 8.20 1.07
C VAL A 265 -8.88 8.20 1.77
N LEU A 266 -9.02 7.49 2.88
CA LEU A 266 -10.22 7.44 3.70
C LEU A 266 -9.98 8.15 5.02
N VAL A 267 -10.83 9.07 5.45
CA VAL A 267 -10.82 9.59 6.83
C VAL A 267 -11.57 8.63 7.73
N MET A 268 -10.86 8.04 8.69
CA MET A 268 -11.42 7.13 9.69
C MET A 268 -11.47 7.79 11.06
N GLU A 269 -12.60 7.72 11.76
CA GLU A 269 -12.78 8.34 13.08
C GLU A 269 -13.52 7.43 14.07
N SER A 270 -13.44 7.72 15.37
CA SER A 270 -14.35 7.07 16.32
C SER A 270 -15.79 7.55 16.11
N LEU A 271 -16.76 6.66 16.27
CA LEU A 271 -18.17 7.00 16.11
C LEU A 271 -18.59 8.13 17.06
N GLU A 272 -18.14 8.10 18.32
CA GLU A 272 -18.39 9.19 19.28
C GLU A 272 -17.88 10.54 18.74
N HIS A 273 -16.67 10.58 18.20
CA HIS A 273 -16.09 11.81 17.66
C HIS A 273 -16.86 12.31 16.43
N ALA A 274 -17.18 11.41 15.50
CA ALA A 274 -17.97 11.71 14.31
C ALA A 274 -19.37 12.25 14.68
N MET A 275 -20.07 11.60 15.62
CA MET A 275 -21.38 12.04 16.09
C MET A 275 -21.32 13.39 16.80
N LYS A 276 -20.31 13.62 17.66
CA LYS A 276 -20.13 14.88 18.39
C LYS A 276 -19.99 16.09 17.47
N ARG A 277 -19.34 15.92 16.31
CA ARG A 277 -19.16 16.98 15.31
C ARG A 277 -20.25 17.00 14.22
N GLY A 278 -21.24 16.11 14.26
CA GLY A 278 -22.28 16.00 13.24
C GLY A 278 -21.76 15.57 11.87
N ALA A 279 -20.72 14.72 11.83
CA ALA A 279 -20.10 14.29 10.58
C ALA A 279 -21.05 13.46 9.70
N PRO A 280 -20.98 13.58 8.37
CA PRO A 280 -21.54 12.57 7.49
C PRO A 280 -20.80 11.24 7.69
N ILE A 281 -21.54 10.16 7.94
CA ILE A 281 -20.99 8.82 8.10
C ILE A 281 -21.29 8.04 6.82
N ILE A 282 -20.23 7.67 6.10
CA ILE A 282 -20.31 6.96 4.82
C ILE A 282 -20.47 5.45 5.09
N ALA A 283 -19.66 4.92 6.00
CA ALA A 283 -19.67 3.51 6.35
C ALA A 283 -19.07 3.26 7.74
N GLU A 284 -19.32 2.07 8.30
CA GLU A 284 -18.68 1.60 9.54
C GLU A 284 -17.63 0.53 9.21
N TYR A 285 -16.41 0.68 9.75
CA TYR A 285 -15.36 -0.31 9.64
C TYR A 285 -15.51 -1.38 10.74
N LEU A 286 -16.08 -2.52 10.35
CA LEU A 286 -16.36 -3.61 11.28
C LEU A 286 -15.10 -4.43 11.65
N GLY A 287 -14.13 -4.54 10.75
CA GLY A 287 -12.86 -5.21 11.08
C GLY A 287 -11.89 -5.40 9.91
N GLY A 288 -10.69 -5.86 10.26
CA GLY A 288 -9.61 -6.34 9.37
C GLY A 288 -9.09 -7.68 9.89
N ALA A 289 -8.50 -8.49 9.02
CA ALA A 289 -7.76 -9.70 9.41
C ALA A 289 -6.47 -9.73 8.59
N VAL A 290 -5.46 -10.43 9.09
CA VAL A 290 -4.12 -10.47 8.50
C VAL A 290 -3.56 -11.86 8.68
N ASN A 291 -3.02 -12.43 7.61
CA ASN A 291 -2.35 -13.73 7.63
C ASN A 291 -1.18 -13.77 6.64
N CYS A 292 -0.49 -14.91 6.59
CA CYS A 292 0.58 -15.17 5.64
C CYS A 292 0.45 -16.61 5.14
N ASP A 293 0.51 -16.80 3.83
CA ASP A 293 0.44 -18.12 3.20
C ASP A 293 1.62 -19.02 3.59
N ALA A 294 2.78 -18.42 3.91
CA ALA A 294 4.05 -19.10 4.21
C ALA A 294 4.36 -20.21 3.18
N TYR A 295 4.10 -19.94 1.90
CA TYR A 295 4.07 -20.95 0.85
C TYR A 295 5.04 -20.65 -0.29
N HIS A 296 4.84 -19.56 -1.02
CA HIS A 296 5.67 -19.15 -2.15
C HIS A 296 5.89 -17.63 -2.13
N MET A 297 6.93 -17.14 -2.80
CA MET A 297 7.30 -15.72 -2.77
C MET A 297 6.27 -14.84 -3.48
N THR A 298 5.68 -15.32 -4.58
CA THR A 298 4.77 -14.54 -5.43
C THR A 298 3.45 -15.23 -5.71
N ASP A 299 3.41 -16.56 -5.55
CA ASP A 299 2.28 -17.36 -6.01
C ASP A 299 1.38 -17.65 -4.80
N PRO A 300 0.06 -17.45 -4.93
CA PRO A 300 -0.86 -17.82 -3.88
C PRO A 300 -0.89 -19.34 -3.72
N ARG A 301 -1.27 -19.81 -2.53
CA ARG A 301 -1.58 -21.24 -2.36
C ARG A 301 -2.69 -21.67 -3.30
N ALA A 302 -2.51 -22.78 -4.01
CA ALA A 302 -3.52 -23.34 -4.91
C ALA A 302 -4.83 -23.76 -4.20
N ASP A 303 -4.73 -24.11 -2.91
CA ASP A 303 -5.89 -24.49 -2.08
C ASP A 303 -6.63 -23.27 -1.48
N GLY A 304 -6.08 -22.05 -1.64
CA GLY A 304 -6.64 -20.83 -1.07
C GLY A 304 -6.73 -20.80 0.46
N LEU A 305 -6.10 -21.75 1.16
CA LEU A 305 -6.30 -21.93 2.61
C LEU A 305 -5.91 -20.70 3.41
N GLY A 306 -4.86 -19.99 2.99
CA GLY A 306 -4.52 -18.69 3.57
C GLY A 306 -5.72 -17.77 3.58
N GLY A 307 -6.22 -17.37 2.41
CA GLY A 307 -7.42 -16.53 2.31
C GLY A 307 -8.63 -17.05 3.11
N ILE A 308 -8.86 -18.36 3.11
CA ILE A 308 -9.96 -18.98 3.87
C ILE A 308 -9.79 -18.78 5.39
N PHE A 309 -8.59 -18.97 5.95
CA PHE A 309 -8.33 -18.71 7.37
C PHE A 309 -8.63 -17.26 7.74
N MET A 310 -8.24 -16.30 6.88
CA MET A 310 -8.50 -14.88 7.09
C MET A 310 -10.01 -14.55 7.14
N HIS A 311 -10.82 -15.23 6.34
CA HIS A 311 -12.29 -15.03 6.34
C HIS A 311 -13.00 -15.75 7.49
N ARG A 312 -12.46 -16.89 7.97
CA ARG A 312 -13.05 -17.69 9.07
C ARG A 312 -12.93 -17.04 10.45
N GLU A 313 -11.96 -16.17 10.69
CA GLU A 313 -11.85 -15.42 11.95
C GLU A 313 -13.01 -14.42 12.18
N ARG A 314 -13.98 -14.32 11.25
CA ARG A 314 -15.14 -13.40 11.34
C ARG A 314 -16.53 -14.03 11.32
N SER A 315 -16.66 -15.29 10.95
CA SER A 315 -17.92 -16.04 10.97
C SER A 315 -18.15 -16.71 12.31
#